data_AF-A0A7J8NSF7-F1
#
_entry.id   AF-A0A7J8NSF7-F1
#
_cell.length_a   1.000
_cell.length_b   1.000
_cell.length_c   1.000
_cell.angle_alpha   90.00
_cell.angle_beta   90.00
_cell.angle_gamma   90.00
#
_symmetry.space_group_name_H-M   'P 1'
#
loop_
_entity.id
_entity.type
_entity.pdbx_description
1 polymer ?
#
loop_
_entity_poly.entity_id
_entity_poly.type
_entity_poly.pdbx_seq_one_letter_code
_entity_poly.pdbx_strand_id
1 'polypeptide(L)'
;MDQGAIECSAIMEKSNEEVSQLSVTQGDPPLVCPAEETEKGFYFLSNIDQNIAVVVRTICCFMSNENENENADKMIKDAISKVPVHYYPLVWRLTISSEGNLIVDCTGEGALVYDIPGAKNILEMPPLVAQLNVKLCFQVTKFQCGGFVLGLCMNHCMFDGIG
;
A
#
# COMPACT_ATOMS: atom_id res chain seq x y z
N MET A 1 -2.53 -13.94 -17.95
CA MET A 1 -3.22 -12.68 -18.24
C MET A 1 -2.55 -11.64 -17.38
N ASP A 2 -2.10 -10.57 -18.02
CA ASP A 2 -1.06 -9.65 -17.56
C ASP A 2 -1.51 -8.87 -16.31
N GLN A 3 -0.88 -9.15 -15.16
CA GLN A 3 -1.13 -8.46 -13.89
C GLN A 3 -0.02 -7.42 -13.70
N GLY A 4 -0.28 -6.22 -14.23
CA GLY A 4 0.60 -5.05 -14.23
C GLY A 4 0.89 -4.53 -12.83
N ALA A 5 1.85 -3.62 -12.68
CA ALA A 5 2.17 -3.00 -11.38
C ALA A 5 1.40 -1.72 -11.34
N ILE A 6 1.28 -1.18 -10.13
CA ILE A 6 1.12 0.26 -9.98
C ILE A 6 2.40 0.87 -10.54
N GLU A 7 2.40 1.16 -11.84
CA GLU A 7 3.43 1.93 -12.49
C GLU A 7 2.93 3.37 -12.52
N CYS A 8 3.18 4.08 -11.43
CA CYS A 8 3.00 5.53 -11.45
C CYS A 8 4.26 6.14 -12.07
N SER A 9 4.12 6.86 -13.17
CA SER A 9 5.23 7.64 -13.74
C SER A 9 5.11 9.09 -13.26
N ALA A 10 6.21 9.61 -12.75
CA ALA A 10 6.31 10.99 -12.31
C ALA A 10 7.17 11.81 -13.28
N ILE A 11 6.63 12.95 -13.72
CA ILE A 11 7.32 13.91 -14.59
C ILE A 11 7.48 15.21 -13.80
N MET A 12 8.71 15.73 -13.74
CA MET A 12 8.95 17.09 -13.22
C MET A 12 8.99 18.06 -14.40
N GLU A 13 8.00 18.96 -14.45
CA GLU A 13 7.98 20.05 -15.41
C GLU A 13 8.58 21.31 -14.76
N LYS A 14 9.57 21.90 -15.42
CA LYS A 14 10.16 23.17 -14.99
C LYS A 14 9.23 24.30 -15.44
N SER A 15 8.48 24.87 -14.51
CA SER A 15 7.73 26.12 -14.76
C SER A 15 8.66 27.33 -14.58
N ASN A 16 8.33 28.45 -15.23
CA ASN A 16 9.21 29.63 -15.35
C ASN A 16 9.23 30.52 -14.08
N GLU A 17 8.69 30.04 -12.96
CA GLU A 17 8.76 30.62 -11.62
C GLU A 17 9.14 29.49 -10.65
N GLU A 18 9.76 29.79 -9.50
CA GLU A 18 10.51 28.89 -8.59
C GLU A 18 9.78 27.63 -8.05
N VAL A 19 8.60 27.27 -8.56
CA VAL A 19 7.87 26.05 -8.22
C VAL A 19 8.01 25.01 -9.34
N SER A 20 8.76 23.95 -9.04
CA SER A 20 8.78 22.73 -9.87
C SER A 20 7.52 21.92 -9.58
N GLN A 21 6.67 21.70 -10.59
CA GLN A 21 5.44 20.94 -10.45
C GLN A 21 5.72 19.46 -10.70
N LEU A 22 5.42 18.61 -9.71
CA LEU A 22 5.48 17.16 -9.83
C LEU A 22 4.12 16.65 -10.31
N SER A 23 4.03 16.17 -11.56
CA SER A 23 2.85 15.46 -12.05
C SER A 23 3.05 13.96 -11.91
N VAL A 24 2.09 13.30 -11.26
CA VAL A 24 2.08 11.84 -11.10
C VAL A 24 0.89 11.29 -11.87
N THR A 25 1.15 10.39 -12.81
CA THR A 25 0.09 9.67 -13.53
C THR A 25 -0.12 8.32 -12.86
N GLN A 26 -1.33 8.07 -12.39
CA GLN A 26 -1.71 6.80 -11.77
C GLN A 26 -2.31 5.87 -12.82
N GLY A 27 -1.77 4.64 -12.94
CA GLY A 27 -2.40 3.56 -13.69
C GLY A 27 -3.48 2.84 -12.89
N ASP A 28 -4.22 1.94 -13.54
CA ASP A 28 -5.23 1.12 -12.86
C ASP A 28 -4.58 0.29 -11.73
N PRO A 29 -5.13 0.29 -10.50
CA PRO A 29 -4.53 -0.45 -9.39
C PRO A 29 -4.71 -1.96 -9.62
N PRO A 30 -3.62 -2.72 -9.81
CA PRO A 30 -3.69 -4.16 -9.95
C PRO A 30 -4.01 -4.80 -8.60
N LEU A 31 -4.91 -5.77 -8.65
CA LEU A 31 -5.18 -6.68 -7.53
C LEU A 31 -3.98 -7.62 -7.37
N VAL A 32 -3.14 -7.44 -6.33
CA VAL A 32 -2.09 -8.42 -6.00
C VAL A 32 -2.64 -9.41 -4.98
N CYS A 33 -2.86 -10.64 -5.43
CA CYS A 33 -3.26 -11.75 -4.57
C CYS A 33 -2.04 -12.38 -3.87
N PRO A 34 -2.23 -12.99 -2.69
CA PRO A 34 -1.24 -13.86 -2.08
C PRO A 34 -0.78 -14.95 -3.05
N ALA A 35 0.52 -15.26 -3.04
CA ALA A 35 1.11 -16.29 -3.88
C ALA A 35 0.62 -17.71 -3.51
N GLU A 36 0.17 -17.91 -2.27
CA GLU A 36 -0.33 -19.17 -1.72
C GLU A 36 -1.64 -18.92 -0.93
N GLU A 37 -2.42 -19.98 -0.71
CA GLU A 37 -3.63 -19.89 0.13
C GLU A 37 -3.25 -19.58 1.58
N THR A 38 -3.96 -18.63 2.18
CA THR A 38 -3.74 -18.18 3.56
C THR A 38 -4.87 -18.63 4.47
N GLU A 39 -4.59 -18.67 5.76
CA GLU A 39 -5.61 -19.01 6.76
C GLU A 39 -6.78 -18.03 6.71
N LYS A 40 -8.00 -18.59 6.76
CA LYS A 40 -9.26 -17.84 6.72
C LYS A 40 -9.89 -17.82 8.11
N GLY A 41 -10.53 -16.71 8.43
CA GLY A 41 -11.25 -16.55 9.69
C GLY A 41 -11.18 -15.12 10.21
N PHE A 42 -11.49 -14.96 11.49
CA PHE A 42 -11.33 -13.68 12.18
C PHE A 42 -10.03 -13.68 12.97
N TYR A 43 -9.21 -12.66 12.75
CA TYR A 43 -8.02 -12.41 13.55
C TYR A 43 -8.34 -11.31 14.57
N PHE A 44 -8.16 -11.63 15.85
CA PHE A 44 -8.48 -10.73 16.95
C PHE A 44 -7.26 -9.90 17.33
N LEU A 45 -7.42 -8.59 17.34
CA LEU A 45 -6.35 -7.68 17.74
C LEU A 45 -6.23 -7.60 19.27
N SER A 46 -5.03 -7.31 19.76
CA SER A 46 -4.78 -7.21 21.20
C SER A 46 -5.41 -5.96 21.80
N ASN A 47 -5.53 -5.89 23.13
CA ASN A 47 -6.08 -4.71 23.82
C ASN A 47 -5.29 -3.42 23.54
N ILE A 48 -4.00 -3.51 23.23
CA ILE A 48 -3.18 -2.33 22.88
C ILE A 48 -3.63 -1.80 21.52
N ASP A 49 -3.82 -2.70 20.57
CA ASP A 49 -4.21 -2.39 19.18
C ASP A 49 -5.61 -1.77 19.07
N GLN A 50 -6.51 -2.11 20.00
CA GLN A 50 -7.87 -1.56 20.08
C GLN A 50 -7.91 -0.03 20.21
N ASN A 51 -6.82 0.59 20.68
CA ASN A 51 -6.77 2.01 20.99
C ASN A 51 -6.03 2.86 19.95
N ILE A 52 -5.47 2.25 18.89
CA ILE A 52 -4.55 2.93 17.96
C ILE A 52 -4.94 2.65 16.50
N ALA A 53 -6.17 3.04 16.12
CA ALA A 53 -6.62 2.99 14.72
C ALA A 53 -6.15 4.21 13.94
N VAL A 54 -4.84 4.31 13.67
CA VAL A 54 -4.21 5.43 12.96
C VAL A 54 -3.51 4.91 11.71
N VAL A 55 -3.77 5.52 10.56
CA VAL A 55 -3.03 5.18 9.34
C VAL A 55 -1.63 5.79 9.36
N VAL A 56 -0.62 4.92 9.33
CA VAL A 56 0.80 5.26 9.19
C VAL A 56 1.18 5.22 7.71
N ARG A 57 1.96 6.21 7.30
CA ARG A 57 2.49 6.31 5.93
C ARG A 57 4.00 6.42 5.98
N THR A 58 4.66 5.61 5.15
CA THR A 58 6.11 5.61 5.00
C THR A 58 6.46 5.76 3.54
N ILE A 59 7.45 6.61 3.25
CA ILE A 59 7.94 6.86 1.89
C ILE A 59 9.42 6.48 1.86
N CYS A 60 9.76 5.50 1.04
CA CYS A 60 11.13 5.05 0.83
C CYS A 60 11.61 5.50 -0.55
N CYS A 61 12.69 6.27 -0.59
CA CYS A 61 13.27 6.80 -1.82
C CYS A 61 14.49 5.98 -2.25
N PHE A 62 14.49 5.50 -3.50
CA PHE A 62 15.57 4.73 -4.09
C PHE A 62 16.17 5.49 -5.27
N MET A 63 17.47 5.76 -5.19
CA MET A 63 18.21 6.48 -6.21
C MET A 63 18.55 5.56 -7.38
N SER A 64 18.75 6.16 -8.56
CA SER A 64 19.22 5.46 -9.75
C SER A 64 20.73 5.25 -9.68
N ASN A 65 21.18 4.00 -9.69
CA ASN A 65 22.57 3.65 -9.98
C ASN A 65 22.54 2.75 -11.23
N GLU A 66 23.21 3.19 -12.30
CA GLU A 66 23.58 2.39 -13.49
C GLU A 66 22.54 1.35 -13.99
N ASN A 67 21.29 1.78 -14.25
CA ASN A 67 20.21 0.97 -14.85
C ASN A 67 19.69 -0.24 -14.02
N GLU A 68 20.01 -0.35 -12.73
CA GLU A 68 19.57 -1.49 -11.90
C GLU A 68 18.06 -1.51 -11.59
N ASN A 69 17.38 -0.37 -11.72
CA ASN A 69 15.98 -0.21 -11.28
C ASN A 69 14.92 -0.45 -12.36
N GLU A 70 15.30 -0.83 -13.59
CA GLU A 70 14.35 -1.01 -14.70
C GLU A 70 13.22 -2.02 -14.38
N ASN A 71 13.54 -3.06 -13.59
CA ASN A 71 12.61 -4.12 -13.20
C ASN A 71 12.08 -3.98 -11.76
N ALA A 72 12.27 -2.83 -11.11
CA ALA A 72 11.92 -2.63 -9.71
C ALA A 72 10.42 -2.89 -9.44
N ASP A 73 9.53 -2.50 -10.34
CA ASP A 73 8.10 -2.75 -10.20
C ASP A 73 7.78 -4.25 -10.19
N LYS A 74 8.41 -5.04 -11.07
CA LYS A 74 8.19 -6.48 -11.16
C LYS A 74 8.71 -7.19 -9.92
N MET A 75 9.89 -6.81 -9.45
CA MET A 75 10.48 -7.35 -8.23
C MET A 75 9.62 -7.02 -7.00
N ILE A 76 9.17 -5.77 -6.90
CA ILE A 76 8.33 -5.32 -5.78
C ILE A 76 6.99 -6.04 -5.81
N LYS A 77 6.32 -6.19 -6.96
CA LYS A 77 5.10 -7.01 -7.07
C LYS A 77 5.31 -8.44 -6.57
N ASP A 78 6.37 -9.10 -7.05
CA ASP A 78 6.64 -10.49 -6.71
C ASP A 78 6.90 -10.64 -5.20
N ALA A 79 7.71 -9.75 -4.62
CA ALA A 79 7.94 -9.70 -3.18
C ALA A 79 6.65 -9.48 -2.40
N ILE A 80 5.84 -8.52 -2.85
CA ILE A 80 4.55 -8.18 -2.25
C ILE A 80 3.55 -9.34 -2.34
N SER A 81 3.60 -10.19 -3.37
CA SER A 81 2.73 -11.38 -3.45
C SER A 81 3.09 -12.46 -2.42
N LYS A 82 4.35 -12.47 -1.94
CA LYS A 82 4.87 -13.47 -0.99
C LYS A 82 4.69 -13.05 0.47
N VAL A 83 4.78 -11.75 0.78
CA VAL A 83 4.58 -11.22 2.15
C VAL A 83 3.27 -11.70 2.81
N PRO A 84 2.11 -11.70 2.13
CA PRO A 84 0.83 -12.09 2.70
C PRO A 84 0.76 -13.57 3.07
N VAL A 85 1.63 -14.42 2.52
CA VAL A 85 1.69 -15.84 2.91
C VAL A 85 2.12 -15.97 4.37
N HIS A 86 3.02 -15.10 4.83
CA HIS A 86 3.51 -15.11 6.21
C HIS A 86 2.78 -14.11 7.11
N TYR A 87 2.34 -12.99 6.53
CA TYR A 87 1.67 -11.91 7.24
C TYR A 87 0.24 -11.71 6.72
N TYR A 88 -0.52 -12.80 6.69
CA TYR A 88 -1.84 -12.82 6.08
C TYR A 88 -2.79 -11.74 6.63
N PRO A 89 -2.87 -11.41 7.95
CA PRO A 89 -3.84 -10.43 8.45
C PRO A 89 -3.72 -9.04 7.81
N LEU A 90 -2.58 -8.71 7.22
CA LEU A 90 -2.30 -7.37 6.68
C LEU A 90 -3.02 -7.06 5.37
N VAL A 91 -3.34 -8.09 4.60
CA VAL A 91 -4.00 -7.94 3.29
C VAL A 91 -5.51 -8.06 3.38
N TRP A 92 -5.98 -8.28 4.60
CA TRP A 92 -7.37 -8.54 4.94
C TRP A 92 -8.04 -7.27 5.47
N ARG A 93 -9.36 -7.34 5.64
CA ARG A 93 -10.17 -6.15 5.94
C ARG A 93 -10.27 -5.94 7.45
N LEU A 94 -9.82 -4.78 7.92
CA LEU A 94 -10.09 -4.35 9.29
C LEU A 94 -11.59 -4.02 9.43
N THR A 95 -12.22 -4.48 10.51
CA THR A 95 -13.64 -4.28 10.77
C THR A 95 -13.94 -4.26 12.27
N ILE A 96 -15.19 -3.99 12.63
CA ILE A 96 -15.67 -3.94 14.01
C ILE A 96 -16.58 -5.15 14.24
N SER A 97 -16.25 -5.95 15.25
CA SER A 97 -17.06 -7.09 15.69
C SER A 97 -18.39 -6.66 16.31
N SER A 98 -19.32 -7.60 16.51
CA SER A 98 -20.58 -7.35 17.21
C SER A 98 -20.41 -6.86 18.66
N GLU A 99 -19.24 -7.12 19.26
CA GLU A 99 -18.89 -6.68 20.61
C GLU A 99 -18.23 -5.30 20.64
N GLY A 100 -18.01 -4.68 19.47
CA GLY A 100 -17.37 -3.36 19.34
C GLY A 100 -15.84 -3.39 19.27
N ASN A 101 -15.22 -4.57 19.27
CA ASN A 101 -13.77 -4.72 19.14
C ASN A 101 -13.33 -4.69 17.68
N LEU A 102 -12.18 -4.06 17.39
CA LEU A 102 -11.45 -4.14 16.13
C LEU A 102 -10.95 -5.56 15.90
N ILE A 103 -11.28 -6.11 14.74
CA ILE A 103 -10.88 -7.43 14.26
C ILE A 103 -10.52 -7.35 12.79
N VAL A 104 -9.78 -8.34 12.30
CA VAL A 104 -9.48 -8.49 10.87
C VAL A 104 -10.27 -9.66 10.31
N ASP A 105 -11.07 -9.36 9.30
CA ASP A 105 -11.85 -10.33 8.55
C ASP A 105 -11.01 -10.89 7.39
N CYS A 106 -10.49 -12.10 7.59
CA CYS A 106 -9.66 -12.84 6.64
C CYS A 106 -10.49 -13.81 5.78
N THR A 107 -11.80 -13.60 5.64
CA THR A 107 -12.70 -14.51 4.90
C THR A 107 -13.04 -14.05 3.48
N GLY A 108 -12.74 -12.79 3.14
CA GLY A 108 -13.11 -12.16 1.87
C GLY A 108 -12.12 -12.38 0.72
N GLU A 109 -11.99 -11.38 -0.16
CA GLU A 109 -10.91 -11.32 -1.17
C GLU A 109 -9.69 -10.56 -0.61
N GLY A 110 -8.60 -11.31 -0.46
CA GLY A 110 -7.33 -10.83 0.08
C GLY A 110 -6.56 -10.22 -1.07
N ALA A 111 -6.51 -8.90 -1.07
CA ALA A 111 -5.87 -8.19 -2.16
C ALA A 111 -5.28 -6.90 -1.66
N LEU A 112 -4.03 -6.72 -2.04
CA LEU A 112 -3.30 -5.49 -1.86
C LEU A 112 -3.74 -4.55 -2.98
N VAL A 113 -4.67 -3.67 -2.64
CA VAL A 113 -5.23 -2.69 -3.56
C VAL A 113 -5.13 -1.34 -2.92
N TYR A 114 -4.55 -0.40 -3.66
CA TYR A 114 -4.85 0.99 -3.45
C TYR A 114 -6.25 1.26 -4.03
N ASP A 115 -7.30 1.12 -3.22
CA ASP A 115 -8.67 1.49 -3.63
C ASP A 115 -9.19 2.61 -2.75
N ILE A 116 -8.90 3.83 -3.19
CA ILE A 116 -9.50 5.03 -2.63
C ILE A 116 -9.99 5.89 -3.79
N PRO A 117 -11.31 5.95 -4.01
CA PRO A 117 -11.89 6.74 -5.08
C PRO A 117 -11.43 8.20 -5.01
N GLY A 118 -10.66 8.62 -6.04
CA GLY A 118 -10.24 10.01 -6.24
C GLY A 118 -8.87 10.40 -5.67
N ALA A 119 -8.17 9.52 -4.94
CA ALA A 119 -6.85 9.84 -4.40
C ALA A 119 -5.74 9.52 -5.41
N LYS A 120 -5.05 10.53 -5.95
CA LYS A 120 -4.08 10.36 -7.06
C LYS A 120 -2.70 9.86 -6.62
N ASN A 121 -2.43 9.90 -5.32
CA ASN A 121 -1.18 9.46 -4.70
C ASN A 121 -1.41 9.14 -3.22
N ILE A 122 -0.45 8.45 -2.59
CA ILE A 122 -0.48 8.06 -1.18
C ILE A 122 -0.73 9.21 -0.17
N LEU A 123 -0.52 10.46 -0.57
CA LEU A 123 -0.75 11.64 0.27
C LEU A 123 -2.20 12.17 0.18
N GLU A 124 -2.95 11.81 -0.88
CA GLU A 124 -4.32 12.28 -1.14
C GLU A 124 -5.40 11.40 -0.48
N MET A 125 -5.02 10.55 0.48
CA MET A 125 -5.93 9.64 1.17
C MET A 125 -6.95 10.40 2.07
N PRO A 126 -8.28 10.15 1.94
CA PRO A 126 -9.33 10.86 2.65
C PRO A 126 -9.33 10.57 4.17
N PRO A 127 -9.92 11.46 4.98
CA PRO A 127 -9.84 11.40 6.45
C PRO A 127 -10.63 10.23 7.07
N LEU A 128 -10.19 9.85 8.29
CA LEU A 128 -10.67 8.88 9.31
C LEU A 128 -11.68 7.78 8.93
N VAL A 129 -12.78 8.06 8.23
CA VAL A 129 -13.83 7.07 7.92
C VAL A 129 -13.38 6.06 6.85
N ALA A 130 -12.47 6.45 5.96
CA ALA A 130 -11.84 5.52 5.01
C ALA A 130 -10.81 4.58 5.67
N GLN A 131 -10.29 4.92 6.87
CA GLN A 131 -9.14 4.26 7.50
C GLN A 131 -9.40 2.84 7.99
N LEU A 132 -10.67 2.51 8.30
CA LEU A 132 -11.06 1.13 8.64
C LEU A 132 -11.04 0.21 7.41
N ASN A 133 -11.20 0.75 6.20
CA ASN A 133 -11.08 -0.03 4.97
C ASN A 133 -9.65 -0.01 4.39
N VAL A 134 -8.70 0.69 5.05
CA VAL A 134 -7.30 0.74 4.62
C VAL A 134 -6.65 -0.60 4.97
N LYS A 135 -6.47 -1.41 3.94
CA LYS A 135 -5.58 -2.56 3.93
C LYS A 135 -4.13 -2.07 3.87
N LEU A 136 -3.17 -2.99 4.04
CA LEU A 136 -1.79 -2.69 3.66
C LEU A 136 -1.77 -2.30 2.17
N CYS A 137 -1.26 -1.11 1.86
CA CYS A 137 -1.16 -0.60 0.50
C CYS A 137 0.29 -0.28 0.16
N PHE A 138 0.65 -0.58 -1.08
CA PHE A 138 1.94 -0.26 -1.66
C PHE A 138 1.71 0.63 -2.88
N GLN A 139 2.57 1.62 -3.09
CA GLN A 139 2.59 2.42 -4.30
C GLN A 139 4.04 2.49 -4.81
N VAL A 140 4.26 2.13 -6.07
CA VAL A 140 5.56 2.32 -6.72
C VAL A 140 5.44 3.50 -7.69
N THR A 141 6.26 4.52 -7.47
CA THR A 141 6.35 5.68 -8.36
C THR A 141 7.73 5.71 -8.99
N LYS A 142 7.81 5.47 -10.31
CA LYS A 142 9.04 5.55 -11.08
C LYS A 142 9.25 6.96 -11.61
N PHE A 143 10.51 7.39 -11.62
CA PHE A 143 10.93 8.67 -12.16
C PHE A 143 11.74 8.47 -13.44
N GLN A 144 11.71 9.46 -14.32
CA GLN A 144 12.47 9.42 -15.58
C GLN A 144 13.98 9.30 -15.39
N CYS A 145 14.51 9.70 -14.22
CA CYS A 145 15.93 9.55 -13.88
C CYS A 145 16.33 8.10 -13.55
N GLY A 146 15.40 7.14 -13.56
CA GLY A 146 15.62 5.75 -13.16
C GLY A 146 15.53 5.52 -11.64
N GLY A 147 15.29 6.57 -10.85
CA GLY A 147 14.94 6.42 -9.44
C GLY A 147 13.49 5.98 -9.27
N PHE A 148 13.16 5.44 -8.09
CA PHE A 148 11.77 5.15 -7.75
C PHE A 148 11.49 5.42 -6.27
N VAL A 149 10.21 5.60 -5.95
CA VAL A 149 9.70 5.75 -4.60
C VAL A 149 8.74 4.61 -4.30
N LEU A 150 8.92 3.96 -3.16
CA LEU A 150 7.98 3.01 -2.60
C LEU A 150 7.21 3.69 -1.46
N GLY A 151 5.91 3.93 -1.68
CA GLY A 151 4.97 4.37 -0.66
C GLY A 151 4.32 3.17 0.02
N LEU A 152 4.27 3.21 1.35
CA LEU A 152 3.66 2.20 2.22
C LEU A 152 2.57 2.88 3.06
N CYS A 153 1.40 2.27 3.13
CA CYS A 153 0.29 2.75 3.96
C CYS A 153 -0.33 1.57 4.71
N MET A 154 -0.45 1.70 6.02
CA MET A 154 -0.98 0.64 6.89
C MET A 154 -1.64 1.23 8.13
N ASN A 155 -2.48 0.44 8.81
CA ASN A 155 -3.07 0.85 10.08
C ASN A 155 -2.15 0.46 11.26
N HIS A 156 -1.88 1.38 12.17
CA HIS A 156 -1.03 1.17 13.36
C HIS A 156 -1.62 0.14 14.34
N CYS A 157 -2.91 -0.17 14.25
CA CYS A 157 -3.48 -1.28 15.03
C CYS A 157 -2.99 -2.66 14.53
N MET A 158 -2.32 -2.71 13.37
CA MET A 158 -1.74 -3.94 12.82
C MET A 158 -0.26 -4.11 13.15
N PHE A 159 0.47 -3.00 13.29
CA PHE A 159 1.90 -2.97 13.63
C PHE A 159 2.30 -1.71 14.37
N ASP A 160 3.31 -1.86 15.22
CA ASP A 160 4.08 -0.72 15.74
C ASP A 160 5.25 -0.37 14.80
N GLY A 161 6.14 0.52 15.24
CA GLY A 161 7.30 0.90 14.42
C GLY A 161 8.40 -0.16 14.30
N ILE A 162 8.35 -1.24 15.08
CA ILE A 162 9.33 -2.35 15.04
C ILE A 162 8.81 -3.49 14.16
N GLY A 163 7.51 -3.75 14.22
CA GLY A 163 6.80 -4.82 13.51
C GLY A 163 6.76 -4.68 12.00
#